data_AF-A0A2H9VLG9-F1
#
_entry.id   AF-A0A2H9VLG9-F1
#
_cell.length_a   1.000
_cell.length_b   1.000
_cell.length_c   1.000
_cell.angle_alpha   90.00
_cell.angle_beta   90.00
_cell.angle_gamma   90.00
#
_symmetry.space_group_name_H-M   'P 1'
#
loop_
_entity.id
_entity.type
_entity.pdbx_description
1 polymer ?
#
loop_
_entity_poly.entity_id
_entity_poly.type
_entity_poly.pdbx_seq_one_letter_code
_entity_poly.pdbx_strand_id
1 'polypeptide(L)'
;MSNALAENHSFSKLAIFQIKVTFFTFKRCYHNLFSGLEKFSNKGNLNNLPLAATSESELWNKNDNAQNQILTAGKVQNLRIAAQILNGMEVPANQTFSFWKHIGNPNIGKGFVIGREVREGCIVPSIAGGMCQLSNALYDAAIKAGFEILERHKHTKVIPGSLAEHDRDATVKWNYLDLRFRANVDFKVVTDLTANKLIVKLMANSSVNEISNSRIQAPDHINDCYSCGNFDCFKPPKQPPATSQTGATVFVLDERWTEYEQYINSIATPNDIIIMPSGKHDAKYLHKFRWQIKDGPTIKTFIMPAVQRTIWRHIYAKMNRNVFASSLKLDRLIAKKIAKRIPYNATQLVVAQNLLPFLQQEGLFGGRRYNVLMTRLPLTYLHDRLNIAHKLYPQSKTLDDFRANDDIVESEILALNRAEHIITPHEEIAELFNNKVIKLKWAHSDIPAKEKIRGNKVLFPASGVARKGAFEIKRLAIELDLTLVVTGGAMEHIGFWEGVRIAAPANDLLDDIALVVYPTYVEHSPRIILKALSCNIPVITTNACGLPPQNNLTIVKTGDYDQLREAVKSALFSN
;
A
#
# COMPACT_ATOMS: atom_id res chain seq x y z
N MET A 1 -56.08 19.31 -15.45
CA MET A 1 -56.51 18.71 -14.16
C MET A 1 -55.66 17.49 -13.73
N SER A 2 -54.62 17.09 -14.47
CA SER A 2 -53.77 15.92 -14.15
C SER A 2 -52.51 16.21 -13.30
N ASN A 3 -52.07 17.47 -13.17
CA ASN A 3 -50.85 17.80 -12.41
C ASN A 3 -51.06 17.96 -10.88
N ALA A 4 -52.27 18.30 -10.43
CA ALA A 4 -52.56 18.48 -9.00
C ALA A 4 -52.70 17.17 -8.21
N LEU A 5 -53.04 16.06 -8.90
CA LEU A 5 -53.14 14.73 -8.28
C LEU A 5 -51.76 14.06 -8.13
N ALA A 6 -50.81 14.34 -9.03
CA ALA A 6 -49.44 13.83 -8.94
C ALA A 6 -48.65 14.47 -7.78
N GLU A 7 -48.82 15.78 -7.54
CA GLU A 7 -48.18 16.49 -6.42
C GLU A 7 -48.79 16.12 -5.06
N ASN A 8 -50.11 15.94 -4.95
CA ASN A 8 -50.76 15.55 -3.70
C ASN A 8 -50.56 14.07 -3.33
N HIS A 9 -50.44 13.17 -4.31
CA HIS A 9 -50.06 11.77 -4.06
C HIS A 9 -48.58 11.62 -3.67
N SER A 10 -47.73 12.57 -4.06
CA SER A 10 -46.31 12.62 -3.69
C SER A 10 -46.13 12.95 -2.21
N PHE A 11 -46.73 14.05 -1.73
CA PHE A 11 -46.49 14.53 -0.37
C PHE A 11 -47.09 13.62 0.71
N SER A 12 -48.32 13.15 0.52
CA SER A 12 -49.00 12.24 1.45
C SER A 12 -48.28 10.89 1.58
N LYS A 13 -47.86 10.28 0.45
CA LYS A 13 -47.07 9.05 0.47
C LYS A 13 -45.68 9.26 1.08
N LEU A 14 -45.05 10.41 0.84
CA LEU A 14 -43.77 10.76 1.44
C LEU A 14 -43.92 10.93 2.96
N ALA A 15 -44.96 11.62 3.43
CA ALA A 15 -45.25 11.81 4.85
C ALA A 15 -45.54 10.47 5.54
N ILE A 16 -46.38 9.61 4.95
CA ILE A 16 -46.65 8.26 5.46
C ILE A 16 -45.35 7.44 5.52
N PHE A 17 -44.49 7.53 4.50
CA PHE A 17 -43.20 6.87 4.48
C PHE A 17 -42.28 7.38 5.61
N GLN A 18 -42.19 8.70 5.81
CA GLN A 18 -41.40 9.32 6.88
C GLN A 18 -41.90 8.93 8.28
N ILE A 19 -43.22 8.90 8.49
CA ILE A 19 -43.83 8.45 9.75
C ILE A 19 -43.49 6.98 10.00
N LYS A 20 -43.63 6.11 8.99
CA LYS A 20 -43.25 4.69 9.09
C LYS A 20 -41.77 4.53 9.43
N VAL A 21 -40.88 5.24 8.74
CA VAL A 21 -39.44 5.20 8.99
C VAL A 21 -39.13 5.66 10.41
N THR A 22 -39.74 6.76 10.87
CA THR A 22 -39.57 7.29 12.22
C THR A 22 -40.03 6.29 13.28
N PHE A 23 -41.20 5.68 13.07
CA PHE A 23 -41.73 4.64 13.97
C PHE A 23 -40.81 3.41 14.01
N PHE A 24 -40.38 2.87 12.87
CA PHE A 24 -39.47 1.72 12.85
C PHE A 24 -38.10 2.05 13.46
N THR A 25 -37.64 3.28 13.26
CA THR A 25 -36.41 3.79 13.89
C THR A 25 -36.55 3.84 15.40
N PHE A 26 -37.65 4.40 15.91
CA PHE A 26 -37.92 4.47 17.35
C PHE A 26 -38.05 3.06 17.95
N LYS A 27 -38.82 2.18 17.30
CA LYS A 27 -38.96 0.77 17.68
C LYS A 27 -37.59 0.08 17.73
N ARG A 28 -36.71 0.35 16.77
CA ARG A 28 -35.34 -0.18 16.76
C ARG A 28 -34.51 0.36 17.92
N CYS A 29 -34.52 1.67 18.15
CA CYS A 29 -33.78 2.29 19.25
C CYS A 29 -34.22 1.70 20.60
N TYR A 30 -35.54 1.59 20.81
CA TYR A 30 -36.12 0.95 21.98
C TYR A 30 -35.63 -0.50 22.13
N HIS A 31 -35.80 -1.33 21.10
CA HIS A 31 -35.35 -2.73 21.15
C HIS A 31 -33.83 -2.84 21.42
N ASN A 32 -33.01 -1.97 20.82
CA ASN A 32 -31.57 -1.96 21.01
C ASN A 32 -31.15 -1.64 22.45
N LEU A 33 -31.88 -0.74 23.13
CA LEU A 33 -31.63 -0.39 24.54
C LEU A 33 -31.80 -1.60 25.46
N PHE A 34 -32.77 -2.46 25.19
CA PHE A 34 -33.07 -3.64 26.03
C PHE A 34 -32.41 -4.93 25.55
N SER A 35 -31.86 -4.96 24.33
CA SER A 35 -31.26 -6.16 23.73
C SER A 35 -29.84 -6.51 24.22
N GLY A 36 -29.22 -5.69 25.07
CA GLY A 36 -27.86 -5.92 25.56
C GLY A 36 -26.78 -5.94 24.47
N LEU A 37 -27.01 -5.34 23.31
CA LEU A 37 -26.07 -5.36 22.19
C LEU A 37 -24.77 -4.63 22.52
N GLU A 38 -23.67 -5.37 22.54
CA GLU A 38 -22.32 -4.85 22.71
C GLU A 38 -21.66 -4.51 21.37
N LYS A 39 -20.54 -3.78 21.43
CA LYS A 39 -19.64 -3.58 20.29
C LYS A 39 -18.40 -4.42 20.51
N PHE A 40 -18.03 -5.17 19.49
CA PHE A 40 -16.83 -5.99 19.51
C PHE A 40 -15.69 -5.33 18.73
N SER A 41 -14.47 -5.70 19.08
CA SER A 41 -13.24 -5.22 18.46
C SER A 41 -12.25 -6.36 18.34
N ASN A 42 -11.21 -6.17 17.53
CA ASN A 42 -10.08 -7.10 17.51
C ASN A 42 -9.32 -7.00 18.83
N LYS A 43 -9.27 -8.08 19.63
CA LYS A 43 -8.44 -8.16 20.85
C LYS A 43 -7.16 -8.98 20.65
N GLY A 44 -7.02 -9.65 19.50
CA GLY A 44 -5.89 -10.51 19.17
C GLY A 44 -5.93 -11.90 19.84
N ASN A 45 -7.04 -12.25 20.50
CA ASN A 45 -7.16 -13.49 21.26
C ASN A 45 -7.54 -14.69 20.38
N LEU A 46 -8.16 -14.45 19.22
CA LEU A 46 -8.71 -15.47 18.34
C LEU A 46 -7.96 -15.58 17.00
N ASN A 47 -6.66 -15.29 16.99
CA ASN A 47 -5.85 -15.28 15.76
C ASN A 47 -5.67 -16.67 15.12
N ASN A 48 -5.81 -17.75 15.90
CA ASN A 48 -5.52 -19.12 15.46
C ASN A 48 -6.78 -19.98 15.22
N LEU A 49 -7.96 -19.36 15.09
CA LEU A 49 -9.18 -20.11 14.77
C LEU A 49 -9.14 -20.65 13.33
N PRO A 50 -9.62 -21.87 13.06
CA PRO A 50 -9.73 -22.41 11.71
C PRO A 50 -10.84 -21.71 10.93
N LEU A 51 -10.81 -21.85 9.59
CA LEU A 51 -11.84 -21.30 8.72
C LEU A 51 -13.13 -22.12 8.85
N ALA A 52 -14.21 -21.51 9.31
CA ALA A 52 -15.53 -22.14 9.39
C ALA A 52 -16.34 -21.96 8.09
N ALA A 53 -16.31 -20.76 7.50
CA ALA A 53 -16.99 -20.49 6.24
C ALA A 53 -16.41 -19.29 5.48
N THR A 54 -16.65 -19.28 4.17
CA THR A 54 -16.26 -18.17 3.27
C THR A 54 -17.37 -17.81 2.30
N SER A 55 -17.47 -16.52 1.99
CA SER A 55 -18.29 -15.96 0.93
C SER A 55 -17.44 -15.02 0.07
N GLU A 56 -17.55 -15.14 -1.24
CA GLU A 56 -16.85 -14.31 -2.21
C GLU A 56 -17.83 -13.70 -3.20
N SER A 57 -17.58 -12.45 -3.62
CA SER A 57 -18.37 -11.79 -4.66
C SER A 57 -17.53 -10.78 -5.45
N GLU A 58 -17.87 -10.58 -6.72
CA GLU A 58 -17.19 -9.60 -7.58
C GLU A 58 -17.52 -8.16 -7.16
N LEU A 59 -16.49 -7.32 -7.10
CA LEU A 59 -16.60 -5.89 -6.79
C LEU A 59 -17.04 -5.09 -8.02
N TRP A 60 -16.52 -5.45 -9.19
CA TRP A 60 -16.69 -4.74 -10.45
C TRP A 60 -17.61 -5.52 -11.38
N ASN A 61 -18.48 -4.79 -12.10
CA ASN A 61 -19.26 -5.35 -13.19
C ASN A 61 -18.59 -4.98 -14.51
N LYS A 62 -18.27 -5.98 -15.34
CA LYS A 62 -17.56 -5.80 -16.60
C LYS A 62 -18.38 -5.02 -17.63
N ASN A 63 -19.70 -5.06 -17.52
CA ASN A 63 -20.63 -4.46 -18.49
C ASN A 63 -21.13 -3.07 -18.03
N ASP A 64 -20.53 -2.46 -17.00
CA ASP A 64 -20.90 -1.13 -16.54
C ASP A 64 -20.46 -0.04 -17.55
N ASN A 65 -21.41 0.81 -17.97
CA ASN A 65 -21.12 2.06 -18.68
C ASN A 65 -20.34 3.06 -17.80
N ALA A 66 -19.84 4.14 -18.38
CA ALA A 66 -18.99 5.11 -17.66
C ALA A 66 -19.64 5.70 -16.39
N GLN A 67 -20.96 5.96 -16.40
CA GLN A 67 -21.66 6.48 -15.23
C GLN A 67 -21.81 5.42 -14.13
N ASN A 68 -22.15 4.20 -14.52
CA ASN A 68 -22.25 3.06 -13.60
C ASN A 68 -20.88 2.70 -13.01
N GLN A 69 -19.78 2.85 -13.75
CA GLN A 69 -18.43 2.64 -13.22
C GLN A 69 -18.09 3.58 -12.07
N ILE A 70 -18.50 4.86 -12.14
CA ILE A 70 -18.28 5.83 -11.05
C ILE A 70 -19.09 5.39 -9.81
N LEU A 71 -20.36 5.01 -9.99
CA LEU A 71 -21.21 4.54 -8.91
C LEU A 71 -20.71 3.23 -8.31
N THR A 72 -20.17 2.33 -9.14
CA THR A 72 -19.53 1.08 -8.70
C THR A 72 -18.25 1.38 -7.92
N ALA A 73 -17.42 2.34 -8.35
CA ALA A 73 -16.27 2.77 -7.56
C ALA A 73 -16.68 3.38 -6.21
N GLY A 74 -17.78 4.15 -6.19
CA GLY A 74 -18.39 4.65 -4.95
C GLY A 74 -18.85 3.52 -4.02
N LYS A 75 -19.50 2.48 -4.57
CA LYS A 75 -19.83 1.25 -3.83
C LYS A 75 -18.56 0.62 -3.24
N VAL A 76 -17.52 0.43 -4.04
CA VAL A 76 -16.26 -0.19 -3.60
C VAL A 76 -15.62 0.60 -2.46
N GLN A 77 -15.64 1.93 -2.51
CA GLN A 77 -15.19 2.79 -1.42
C GLN A 77 -15.99 2.56 -0.13
N ASN A 78 -17.32 2.50 -0.22
CA ASN A 78 -18.18 2.24 0.94
C ASN A 78 -17.91 0.86 1.54
N LEU A 79 -17.76 -0.16 0.69
CA LEU A 79 -17.39 -1.51 1.10
C LEU A 79 -16.02 -1.55 1.77
N ARG A 80 -15.02 -0.83 1.24
CA ARG A 80 -13.68 -0.73 1.83
C ARG A 80 -13.73 -0.19 3.25
N ILE A 81 -14.48 0.89 3.48
CA ILE A 81 -14.66 1.49 4.82
C ILE A 81 -15.35 0.49 5.77
N ALA A 82 -16.46 -0.11 5.33
CA ALA A 82 -17.22 -1.03 6.15
C ALA A 82 -16.45 -2.32 6.48
N ALA A 83 -15.77 -2.90 5.48
CA ALA A 83 -14.90 -4.05 5.65
C ALA A 83 -13.78 -3.76 6.64
N GLN A 84 -13.10 -2.62 6.53
CA GLN A 84 -12.04 -2.25 7.47
C GLN A 84 -12.54 -2.15 8.92
N ILE A 85 -13.78 -1.70 9.15
CA ILE A 85 -14.40 -1.65 10.49
C ILE A 85 -14.68 -3.07 11.02
N LEU A 86 -15.10 -4.00 10.16
CA LEU A 86 -15.47 -5.36 10.56
C LEU A 86 -14.28 -6.33 10.59
N ASN A 87 -13.19 -6.02 9.90
CA ASN A 87 -12.06 -6.92 9.76
C ASN A 87 -11.34 -7.17 11.09
N GLY A 88 -11.13 -8.44 11.41
CA GLY A 88 -10.48 -8.89 12.63
C GLY A 88 -11.36 -8.85 13.89
N MET A 89 -12.65 -8.52 13.75
CA MET A 89 -13.58 -8.45 14.87
C MET A 89 -13.77 -9.81 15.53
N GLU A 90 -13.64 -9.87 16.85
CA GLU A 90 -13.78 -11.08 17.66
C GLU A 90 -15.09 -11.03 18.45
N VAL A 91 -16.01 -11.95 18.18
CA VAL A 91 -17.33 -12.02 18.82
C VAL A 91 -17.37 -13.24 19.73
N PRO A 92 -17.62 -13.07 21.05
CA PRO A 92 -17.70 -14.19 21.98
C PRO A 92 -18.90 -15.12 21.70
N ALA A 93 -18.80 -16.36 22.17
CA ALA A 93 -19.87 -17.32 22.17
C ALA A 93 -21.17 -16.73 22.77
N ASN A 94 -22.29 -17.05 22.11
CA ASN A 94 -23.65 -16.62 22.45
C ASN A 94 -23.89 -15.11 22.40
N GLN A 95 -22.91 -14.31 21.97
CA GLN A 95 -23.10 -12.88 21.72
C GLN A 95 -23.67 -12.63 20.31
N THR A 96 -24.44 -11.55 20.20
CA THR A 96 -25.11 -11.19 18.95
C THR A 96 -24.26 -10.25 18.12
N PHE A 97 -23.86 -10.68 16.92
CA PHE A 97 -23.37 -9.77 15.90
C PHE A 97 -24.54 -8.95 15.34
N SER A 98 -24.32 -7.65 15.17
CA SER A 98 -25.25 -6.72 14.50
C SER A 98 -24.48 -5.85 13.52
N PHE A 99 -24.88 -5.90 12.24
CA PHE A 99 -24.19 -5.19 11.17
C PHE A 99 -24.13 -3.67 11.42
N TRP A 100 -25.28 -3.06 11.72
CA TRP A 100 -25.35 -1.61 11.95
C TRP A 100 -24.85 -1.17 13.32
N LYS A 101 -24.89 -2.04 14.35
CA LYS A 101 -24.27 -1.71 15.64
C LYS A 101 -22.78 -1.43 15.46
N HIS A 102 -22.10 -2.20 14.61
CA HIS A 102 -20.67 -2.08 14.39
C HIS A 102 -20.31 -0.94 13.43
N ILE A 103 -20.95 -0.86 12.25
CA ILE A 103 -20.65 0.18 11.24
C ILE A 103 -21.16 1.56 11.69
N GLY A 104 -22.32 1.60 12.36
CA GLY A 104 -23.01 2.82 12.75
C GLY A 104 -23.57 3.61 11.55
N ASN A 105 -23.93 4.88 11.79
CA ASN A 105 -24.48 5.76 10.76
C ASN A 105 -23.49 5.95 9.59
N PRO A 106 -23.79 5.49 8.37
CA PRO A 106 -22.90 5.62 7.22
C PRO A 106 -23.15 6.97 6.52
N ASN A 107 -22.35 7.98 6.88
CA ASN A 107 -22.48 9.34 6.36
C ASN A 107 -21.17 9.89 5.77
N ILE A 108 -21.28 11.00 5.03
CA ILE A 108 -20.16 11.64 4.34
C ILE A 108 -19.04 12.04 5.31
N GLY A 109 -19.38 12.47 6.54
CA GLY A 109 -18.40 12.81 7.57
C GLY A 109 -17.50 11.65 8.00
N LYS A 110 -17.96 10.41 7.83
CA LYS A 110 -17.17 9.18 8.04
C LYS A 110 -16.47 8.68 6.78
N GLY A 111 -16.52 9.44 5.68
CA GLY A 111 -15.89 9.10 4.41
C GLY A 111 -16.73 8.24 3.46
N PHE A 112 -17.97 7.90 3.81
CA PHE A 112 -18.89 7.24 2.88
C PHE A 112 -19.23 8.18 1.72
N VAL A 113 -19.35 7.62 0.53
CA VAL A 113 -19.60 8.35 -0.71
C VAL A 113 -20.89 7.87 -1.38
N ILE A 114 -21.32 8.62 -2.40
CA ILE A 114 -22.40 8.17 -3.28
C ILE A 114 -21.89 6.96 -4.07
N GLY A 115 -22.62 5.85 -3.98
CA GLY A 115 -22.36 4.62 -4.72
C GLY A 115 -23.64 4.03 -5.29
N ARG A 116 -23.48 2.96 -6.05
CA ARG A 116 -24.58 2.19 -6.64
C ARG A 116 -25.41 1.49 -5.56
N GLU A 117 -26.71 1.73 -5.55
CA GLU A 117 -27.73 0.92 -4.86
C GLU A 117 -28.64 0.31 -5.94
N VAL A 118 -29.00 -0.96 -5.81
CA VAL A 118 -30.04 -1.54 -6.68
C VAL A 118 -31.37 -1.48 -5.96
N ARG A 119 -32.31 -0.74 -6.52
CA ARG A 119 -33.65 -0.55 -5.95
C ARG A 119 -34.70 -0.85 -7.02
N GLU A 120 -35.60 -1.79 -6.72
CA GLU A 120 -36.66 -2.23 -7.64
C GLU A 120 -36.11 -2.74 -9.00
N GLY A 121 -34.86 -3.22 -9.02
CA GLY A 121 -34.18 -3.72 -10.22
C GLY A 121 -33.54 -2.63 -11.08
N CYS A 122 -33.48 -1.39 -10.59
CA CYS A 122 -32.76 -0.29 -11.22
C CYS A 122 -31.54 0.12 -10.40
N ILE A 123 -30.45 0.51 -11.07
CA ILE A 123 -29.31 1.16 -10.42
C ILE A 123 -29.65 2.61 -10.10
N VAL A 124 -29.56 2.98 -8.82
CA VAL A 124 -29.76 4.35 -8.32
C VAL A 124 -28.55 4.82 -7.50
N PRO A 125 -28.17 6.10 -7.59
CA PRO A 125 -27.14 6.68 -6.73
C PRO A 125 -27.65 6.84 -5.30
N SER A 126 -26.86 6.43 -4.31
CA SER A 126 -27.22 6.51 -2.89
C SER A 126 -25.98 6.69 -2.01
N ILE A 127 -26.11 7.48 -0.95
CA ILE A 127 -25.05 7.59 0.07
C ILE A 127 -24.89 6.23 0.72
N ALA A 128 -23.64 5.75 0.80
CA ALA A 128 -23.36 4.39 1.27
C ALA A 128 -24.05 3.32 0.41
N GLY A 129 -24.20 3.57 -0.90
CA GLY A 129 -24.73 2.58 -1.84
C GLY A 129 -23.89 1.30 -1.86
N GLY A 130 -24.57 0.16 -1.89
CA GLY A 130 -23.99 -1.17 -2.10
C GLY A 130 -23.58 -1.94 -0.84
N MET A 131 -23.93 -1.43 0.35
CA MET A 131 -23.73 -2.13 1.63
C MET A 131 -24.41 -3.50 1.70
N CYS A 132 -25.49 -3.71 0.95
CA CYS A 132 -26.14 -5.03 0.83
C CYS A 132 -25.19 -6.13 0.34
N GLN A 133 -24.17 -5.78 -0.45
CA GLN A 133 -23.18 -6.78 -0.90
C GLN A 133 -22.40 -7.38 0.28
N LEU A 134 -22.03 -6.55 1.27
CA LEU A 134 -21.31 -7.01 2.46
C LEU A 134 -22.24 -7.77 3.42
N SER A 135 -23.47 -7.30 3.64
CA SER A 135 -24.42 -8.02 4.48
C SER A 135 -24.81 -9.37 3.88
N ASN A 136 -25.02 -9.45 2.56
CA ASN A 136 -25.27 -10.72 1.89
C ASN A 136 -24.09 -11.69 2.09
N ALA A 137 -22.84 -11.22 1.96
CA ALA A 137 -21.66 -12.06 2.15
C ALA A 137 -21.49 -12.54 3.60
N LEU A 138 -21.78 -11.68 4.59
CA LEU A 138 -21.79 -12.06 6.01
C LEU A 138 -22.88 -13.10 6.32
N TYR A 139 -24.07 -12.91 5.75
CA TYR A 139 -25.19 -13.83 5.93
C TYR A 139 -24.93 -15.19 5.27
N ASP A 140 -24.41 -15.22 4.04
CA ASP A 140 -24.02 -16.45 3.34
C ASP A 140 -22.94 -17.21 4.13
N ALA A 141 -21.92 -16.52 4.64
CA ALA A 141 -20.91 -17.13 5.48
C ALA A 141 -21.49 -17.66 6.80
N ALA A 142 -22.38 -16.90 7.45
CA ALA A 142 -23.01 -17.29 8.71
C ALA A 142 -23.86 -18.57 8.56
N ILE A 143 -24.66 -18.68 7.49
CA ILE A 143 -25.43 -19.91 7.22
C ILE A 143 -24.50 -21.10 6.98
N LYS A 144 -23.48 -20.93 6.14
CA LYS A 144 -22.49 -21.99 5.85
C LYS A 144 -21.77 -22.46 7.12
N ALA A 145 -21.51 -21.56 8.05
CA ALA A 145 -20.89 -21.87 9.34
C ALA A 145 -21.88 -22.47 10.37
N GLY A 146 -23.18 -22.59 10.03
CA GLY A 146 -24.21 -23.10 10.93
C GLY A 146 -24.60 -22.12 12.04
N PHE A 147 -24.39 -20.82 11.87
CA PHE A 147 -24.71 -19.82 12.87
C PHE A 147 -26.22 -19.53 12.92
N GLU A 148 -26.72 -19.19 14.10
CA GLU A 148 -28.12 -18.85 14.33
C GLU A 148 -28.41 -17.45 13.75
N ILE A 149 -29.36 -17.36 12.82
CA ILE A 149 -29.78 -16.09 12.21
C ILE A 149 -30.92 -15.50 13.04
N LEU A 150 -30.65 -14.39 13.72
CA LEU A 150 -31.62 -13.71 14.60
C LEU A 150 -32.45 -12.66 13.86
N GLU A 151 -31.89 -12.06 12.81
CA GLU A 151 -32.58 -11.09 11.97
C GLU A 151 -32.05 -11.11 10.54
N ARG A 152 -32.96 -11.28 9.58
CA ARG A 152 -32.70 -11.19 8.13
C ARG A 152 -33.93 -10.62 7.44
N HIS A 153 -33.69 -9.75 6.46
CA HIS A 153 -34.74 -9.22 5.56
C HIS A 153 -34.37 -9.56 4.12
N LYS A 154 -35.35 -10.04 3.33
CA LYS A 154 -35.15 -10.32 1.90
C LYS A 154 -35.30 -9.05 1.06
N HIS A 155 -34.61 -8.98 -0.07
CA HIS A 155 -34.82 -7.94 -1.07
C HIS A 155 -36.19 -8.14 -1.72
N THR A 156 -36.89 -7.04 -2.00
CA THR A 156 -38.22 -7.08 -2.64
C THR A 156 -38.17 -7.60 -4.09
N LYS A 157 -36.99 -7.60 -4.72
CA LYS A 157 -36.80 -8.08 -6.09
C LYS A 157 -35.52 -8.90 -6.17
N VAL A 158 -35.64 -10.11 -6.71
CA VAL A 158 -34.51 -11.01 -6.98
C VAL A 158 -33.89 -10.60 -8.30
N ILE A 159 -32.57 -10.41 -8.29
CA ILE A 159 -31.81 -10.10 -9.50
C ILE A 159 -31.19 -11.40 -10.01
N PRO A 160 -31.29 -11.72 -11.31
CA PRO A 160 -30.66 -12.90 -11.86
C PRO A 160 -29.16 -12.98 -11.53
N GLY A 161 -28.65 -14.17 -11.21
CA GLY A 161 -27.25 -14.39 -10.82
C GLY A 161 -26.83 -13.81 -9.47
N SER A 162 -27.75 -13.33 -8.63
CA SER A 162 -27.42 -12.81 -7.29
C SER A 162 -27.64 -13.85 -6.18
N LEU A 163 -27.03 -13.64 -5.01
CA LEU A 163 -27.29 -14.45 -3.79
C LEU A 163 -28.80 -14.56 -3.46
N ALA A 164 -29.61 -13.58 -3.88
CA ALA A 164 -31.04 -13.58 -3.64
C ALA A 164 -31.78 -14.72 -4.37
N GLU A 165 -31.25 -15.23 -5.49
CA GLU A 165 -31.85 -16.39 -6.19
C GLU A 165 -31.81 -17.66 -5.35
N HIS A 166 -30.81 -17.76 -4.49
CA HIS A 166 -30.58 -18.94 -3.65
C HIS A 166 -31.06 -18.68 -2.21
N ASP A 167 -31.89 -17.66 -2.03
CA ASP A 167 -32.41 -17.24 -0.73
C ASP A 167 -31.30 -16.85 0.28
N ARG A 168 -30.16 -16.38 -0.25
CA ARG A 168 -28.93 -16.03 0.49
C ARG A 168 -28.68 -14.52 0.57
N ASP A 169 -29.74 -13.73 0.48
CA ASP A 169 -29.67 -12.27 0.57
C ASP A 169 -30.13 -11.73 1.93
N ALA A 170 -29.51 -10.64 2.36
CA ALA A 170 -29.80 -9.90 3.57
C ALA A 170 -29.80 -8.40 3.25
N THR A 171 -30.98 -7.82 3.05
CA THR A 171 -31.16 -6.38 2.88
C THR A 171 -30.90 -5.66 4.20
N VAL A 172 -30.15 -4.56 4.12
CA VAL A 172 -29.86 -3.70 5.27
C VAL A 172 -30.18 -2.24 4.93
N LYS A 173 -30.76 -1.52 5.89
CA LYS A 173 -31.01 -0.08 5.78
C LYS A 173 -30.79 0.58 7.13
N TRP A 174 -29.84 1.50 7.16
CA TRP A 174 -29.63 2.32 8.34
C TRP A 174 -30.90 3.15 8.60
N ASN A 175 -31.51 3.12 9.79
CA ASN A 175 -31.13 2.46 11.04
C ASN A 175 -32.22 1.51 11.58
N TYR A 176 -33.00 0.87 10.70
CA TYR A 176 -34.15 0.05 11.12
C TYR A 176 -34.20 -1.36 10.51
N LEU A 177 -33.46 -1.65 9.42
CA LEU A 177 -33.27 -3.01 8.89
C LEU A 177 -31.82 -3.44 9.08
N ASP A 178 -31.61 -4.52 9.83
CA ASP A 178 -30.30 -4.98 10.26
C ASP A 178 -30.08 -6.46 9.87
N LEU A 179 -28.82 -6.89 9.88
CA LEU A 179 -28.45 -8.30 9.83
C LEU A 179 -27.90 -8.68 11.20
N ARG A 180 -28.52 -9.69 11.84
CA ARG A 180 -28.08 -10.19 13.14
C ARG A 180 -27.97 -11.69 13.15
N PHE A 181 -26.88 -12.18 13.71
CA PHE A 181 -26.65 -13.60 13.91
C PHE A 181 -25.80 -13.83 15.17
N ARG A 182 -25.78 -15.08 15.61
CA ARG A 182 -25.10 -15.55 16.82
C ARG A 182 -24.50 -16.92 16.57
N ALA A 183 -23.39 -17.21 17.22
CA ALA A 183 -22.81 -18.55 17.27
C ALA A 183 -22.72 -19.00 18.73
N ASN A 184 -22.76 -20.30 18.99
CA ASN A 184 -22.51 -20.90 20.30
C ASN A 184 -21.01 -21.04 20.63
N VAL A 185 -20.14 -20.59 19.73
CA VAL A 185 -18.69 -20.57 19.85
C VAL A 185 -18.15 -19.17 19.59
N ASP A 186 -16.95 -18.89 20.10
CA ASP A 186 -16.21 -17.69 19.73
C ASP A 186 -15.90 -17.70 18.24
N PHE A 187 -16.05 -16.56 17.58
CA PHE A 187 -15.72 -16.43 16.17
C PHE A 187 -15.05 -15.10 15.82
N LYS A 188 -14.27 -15.12 14.75
CA LYS A 188 -13.61 -13.94 14.20
C LYS A 188 -14.09 -13.66 12.79
N VAL A 189 -14.47 -12.41 12.53
CA VAL A 189 -14.84 -11.93 11.19
C VAL A 189 -13.59 -11.42 10.50
N VAL A 190 -13.25 -12.00 9.36
CA VAL A 190 -12.15 -11.53 8.50
C VAL A 190 -12.76 -11.06 7.20
N THR A 191 -12.50 -9.80 6.84
CA THR A 191 -12.96 -9.24 5.57
C THR A 191 -11.78 -8.74 4.77
N ASP A 192 -11.82 -8.95 3.47
CA ASP A 192 -10.74 -8.59 2.57
C ASP A 192 -11.31 -8.13 1.23
N LEU A 193 -10.68 -7.10 0.67
CA LEU A 193 -10.97 -6.63 -0.67
C LEU A 193 -9.70 -6.81 -1.50
N THR A 194 -9.76 -7.69 -2.49
CA THR A 194 -8.73 -7.77 -3.54
C THR A 194 -9.01 -6.68 -4.59
N ALA A 195 -8.25 -6.63 -5.68
CA ALA A 195 -8.56 -5.74 -6.80
C ALA A 195 -9.99 -5.97 -7.35
N ASN A 196 -10.47 -7.22 -7.34
CA ASN A 196 -11.70 -7.62 -8.03
C ASN A 196 -12.78 -8.21 -7.13
N LYS A 197 -12.43 -8.71 -5.94
CA LYS A 197 -13.36 -9.48 -5.09
C LYS A 197 -13.48 -8.91 -3.69
N LEU A 198 -14.70 -8.95 -3.16
CA LEU A 198 -15.00 -8.91 -1.74
C LEU A 198 -14.99 -10.34 -1.20
N ILE A 199 -14.22 -10.56 -0.14
CA ILE A 199 -14.09 -11.85 0.54
C ILE A 199 -14.46 -11.64 2.00
N VAL A 200 -15.36 -12.48 2.51
CA VAL A 200 -15.76 -12.53 3.92
C VAL A 200 -15.52 -13.94 4.42
N LYS A 201 -14.77 -14.06 5.52
CA LYS A 201 -14.49 -15.32 6.19
C LYS A 201 -14.94 -15.24 7.64
N LEU A 202 -15.55 -16.32 8.12
CA LEU A 202 -15.83 -16.53 9.54
C LEU A 202 -14.86 -17.61 10.03
N MET A 203 -14.04 -17.26 11.01
CA MET A 203 -13.10 -18.19 11.65
C MET A 203 -13.70 -18.64 12.98
N ALA A 204 -13.88 -19.95 13.18
CA ALA A 204 -14.49 -20.54 14.37
C ALA A 204 -14.16 -22.03 14.46
N ASN A 205 -14.21 -22.62 15.65
CA ASN A 205 -14.01 -24.07 15.87
C ASN A 205 -15.24 -24.92 15.51
N SER A 206 -16.13 -24.45 14.63
CA SER A 206 -17.32 -25.19 14.21
C SER A 206 -17.06 -26.06 12.97
N SER A 207 -17.80 -27.16 12.84
CA SER A 207 -17.78 -28.03 11.67
C SER A 207 -18.38 -27.31 10.44
N VAL A 208 -17.64 -27.31 9.34
CA VAL A 208 -18.10 -26.77 8.04
C VAL A 208 -19.27 -27.61 7.55
N ASN A 209 -20.43 -27.01 7.31
CA ASN A 209 -21.46 -27.67 6.52
C ASN A 209 -21.07 -27.54 5.05
N GLU A 210 -20.75 -28.66 4.39
CA GLU A 210 -20.54 -28.70 2.94
C GLU A 210 -21.84 -28.34 2.23
N ILE A 211 -22.02 -27.05 1.92
CA ILE A 211 -23.06 -26.58 1.02
C ILE A 211 -22.36 -26.05 -0.22
N SER A 212 -22.72 -26.63 -1.37
CA SER A 212 -22.11 -26.41 -2.69
C SER A 212 -21.71 -24.95 -2.97
N ASN A 213 -20.48 -24.80 -3.44
CA ASN A 213 -19.91 -23.52 -3.89
C ASN A 213 -20.58 -23.07 -5.19
N SER A 214 -21.71 -22.37 -5.10
CA SER A 214 -22.24 -21.61 -6.24
C SER A 214 -21.32 -20.41 -6.49
N ARG A 215 -20.55 -20.41 -7.60
CA ARG A 215 -19.90 -19.19 -8.10
C ARG A 215 -20.98 -18.24 -8.59
N ILE A 216 -21.00 -17.03 -8.04
CA ILE A 216 -22.06 -16.05 -8.30
C ILE A 216 -21.52 -15.02 -9.29
N GLN A 217 -22.03 -15.06 -10.52
CA GLN A 217 -21.71 -14.09 -11.55
C GLN A 217 -22.67 -12.90 -11.46
N ALA A 218 -22.15 -11.68 -11.51
CA ALA A 218 -23.00 -10.51 -11.65
C ALA A 218 -23.79 -10.62 -12.97
N PRO A 219 -25.10 -10.32 -12.99
CA PRO A 219 -25.90 -10.35 -14.20
C PRO A 219 -25.34 -9.41 -15.28
N ASP A 220 -25.45 -9.86 -16.54
CA ASP A 220 -24.86 -9.17 -17.68
C ASP A 220 -25.43 -7.77 -17.92
N HIS A 221 -26.72 -7.56 -17.65
CA HIS A 221 -27.39 -6.27 -17.77
C HIS A 221 -28.39 -6.05 -16.63
N ILE A 222 -28.26 -4.93 -15.92
CA ILE A 222 -29.27 -4.42 -14.98
C ILE A 222 -29.68 -3.04 -15.49
N ASN A 223 -30.99 -2.81 -15.58
CA ASN A 223 -31.53 -1.50 -15.96
C ASN A 223 -30.97 -0.40 -15.04
N ASP A 224 -30.63 0.75 -15.60
CA ASP A 224 -30.22 1.92 -14.82
C ASP A 224 -31.12 3.12 -15.13
N CYS A 225 -31.13 4.09 -14.22
CA CYS A 225 -31.96 5.29 -14.37
C CYS A 225 -31.51 6.23 -15.49
N TYR A 226 -30.35 5.97 -16.12
CA TYR A 226 -29.78 6.82 -17.17
C TYR A 226 -30.01 6.24 -18.58
N SER A 227 -30.30 4.95 -18.68
CA SER A 227 -30.47 4.19 -19.93
C SER A 227 -31.93 3.84 -20.20
N CYS A 228 -32.82 3.97 -19.21
CA CYS A 228 -34.21 3.53 -19.34
C CYS A 228 -35.12 4.51 -20.11
N GLY A 229 -34.65 5.73 -20.42
CA GLY A 229 -35.41 6.74 -21.17
C GLY A 229 -36.71 7.25 -20.52
N ASN A 230 -37.01 6.83 -19.28
CA ASN A 230 -38.22 7.19 -18.56
C ASN A 230 -37.97 8.41 -17.65
N PHE A 231 -38.23 9.60 -18.17
CA PHE A 231 -38.08 10.88 -17.46
C PHE A 231 -39.26 11.21 -16.51
N ASP A 232 -40.37 10.48 -16.63
CA ASP A 232 -41.57 10.62 -15.78
C ASP A 232 -41.52 9.74 -14.52
N CYS A 233 -40.41 9.03 -14.30
CA CYS A 233 -40.21 8.31 -13.05
C CYS A 233 -40.11 9.32 -11.89
N PHE A 234 -40.88 9.11 -10.80
CA PHE A 234 -40.85 9.93 -9.58
C PHE A 234 -39.47 10.00 -8.87
N LYS A 235 -38.45 9.34 -9.42
CA LYS A 235 -37.13 9.14 -8.83
C LYS A 235 -35.98 9.63 -9.73
N PRO A 236 -36.05 10.77 -10.46
CA PRO A 236 -34.88 11.20 -11.22
C PRO A 236 -33.81 11.63 -10.20
N PRO A 237 -32.63 11.00 -10.18
CA PRO A 237 -31.56 11.51 -9.34
C PRO A 237 -31.09 12.86 -9.90
N LYS A 238 -30.69 13.78 -9.01
CA LYS A 238 -29.78 14.87 -9.40
C LYS A 238 -28.58 14.20 -10.08
N GLN A 239 -28.21 14.68 -11.27
CA GLN A 239 -27.08 14.14 -12.02
C GLN A 239 -25.87 13.98 -11.09
N PRO A 240 -25.13 12.85 -11.14
CA PRO A 240 -23.84 12.77 -10.49
C PRO A 240 -22.98 13.91 -11.06
N PRO A 241 -22.09 14.52 -10.26
CA PRO A 241 -21.29 15.65 -10.74
C PRO A 241 -20.60 15.25 -12.05
N ALA A 242 -20.96 15.93 -13.13
CA ALA A 242 -20.38 15.76 -14.44
C ALA A 242 -18.92 16.20 -14.34
N THR A 243 -17.97 15.24 -14.33
CA THR A 243 -16.54 15.36 -14.73
C THR A 243 -15.61 14.24 -14.22
N SER A 244 -16.05 13.27 -13.42
CA SER A 244 -15.10 12.25 -12.92
C SER A 244 -14.91 11.08 -13.88
N GLN A 245 -13.97 11.18 -14.83
CA GLN A 245 -13.56 10.04 -15.66
C GLN A 245 -13.05 8.88 -14.77
N THR A 246 -13.52 7.66 -15.06
CA THR A 246 -13.02 6.42 -14.47
C THR A 246 -11.80 5.95 -15.26
N GLY A 247 -10.77 5.46 -14.57
CA GLY A 247 -9.57 4.90 -15.20
C GLY A 247 -8.29 5.74 -15.10
N ALA A 248 -8.31 6.92 -14.47
CA ALA A 248 -7.10 7.67 -14.14
C ALA A 248 -6.20 6.90 -13.17
N THR A 249 -4.91 6.82 -13.49
CA THR A 249 -3.88 6.26 -12.61
C THR A 249 -3.45 7.33 -11.60
N VAL A 250 -3.29 6.93 -10.35
CA VAL A 250 -2.73 7.82 -9.32
C VAL A 250 -1.32 7.37 -8.95
N PHE A 251 -0.36 8.24 -9.24
CA PHE A 251 1.04 8.06 -8.88
C PHE A 251 1.28 8.67 -7.49
N VAL A 252 1.63 7.84 -6.51
CA VAL A 252 2.01 8.26 -5.17
C VAL A 252 3.53 8.16 -5.05
N LEU A 253 4.20 9.30 -5.22
CA LEU A 253 5.64 9.40 -5.32
C LEU A 253 6.26 9.90 -4.01
N ASP A 254 7.54 9.56 -3.80
CA ASP A 254 8.35 10.10 -2.71
C ASP A 254 9.72 10.59 -3.19
N GLU A 255 10.82 9.94 -2.81
CA GLU A 255 12.18 10.30 -3.24
C GLU A 255 12.34 10.15 -4.76
N ARG A 256 12.93 11.16 -5.42
CA ARG A 256 13.16 11.13 -6.87
C ARG A 256 14.30 10.20 -7.22
N TRP A 257 14.04 9.31 -8.17
CA TRP A 257 15.05 8.55 -8.88
C TRP A 257 14.91 8.81 -10.37
N THR A 258 16.04 8.97 -11.07
CA THR A 258 16.07 9.23 -12.51
C THR A 258 15.34 8.13 -13.29
N GLU A 259 15.51 6.87 -12.89
CA GLU A 259 14.90 5.70 -13.52
C GLU A 259 13.37 5.74 -13.40
N TYR A 260 12.84 6.07 -12.22
CA TYR A 260 11.40 6.17 -12.01
C TYR A 260 10.81 7.40 -12.69
N GLU A 261 11.54 8.50 -12.75
CA GLU A 261 11.09 9.67 -13.49
C GLU A 261 10.97 9.38 -14.99
N GLN A 262 11.98 8.73 -15.59
CA GLN A 262 11.93 8.28 -16.98
C GLN A 262 10.76 7.33 -17.22
N TYR A 263 10.58 6.34 -16.34
CA TYR A 263 9.48 5.39 -16.40
C TYR A 263 8.11 6.09 -16.32
N ILE A 264 7.88 6.93 -15.32
CA ILE A 264 6.61 7.65 -15.15
C ILE A 264 6.34 8.57 -16.35
N ASN A 265 7.35 9.29 -16.85
CA ASN A 265 7.22 10.15 -18.03
C ASN A 265 6.97 9.37 -19.34
N SER A 266 7.14 8.05 -19.34
CA SER A 266 6.82 7.19 -20.48
C SER A 266 5.38 6.65 -20.45
N ILE A 267 4.75 6.58 -19.28
CA ILE A 267 3.42 5.97 -19.11
C ILE A 267 2.33 6.95 -18.66
N ALA A 268 2.69 8.08 -18.04
CA ALA A 268 1.73 9.02 -17.49
C ALA A 268 0.99 9.77 -18.62
N THR A 269 -0.31 9.92 -18.43
CA THR A 269 -1.23 10.59 -19.36
C THR A 269 -1.80 11.87 -18.73
N PRO A 270 -2.36 12.80 -19.53
CA PRO A 270 -2.96 14.04 -19.00
C PRO A 270 -4.10 13.83 -18.00
N ASN A 271 -4.77 12.68 -18.03
CA ASN A 271 -5.87 12.34 -17.12
C ASN A 271 -5.39 11.81 -15.76
N ASP A 272 -4.10 11.52 -15.61
CA ASP A 272 -3.56 10.95 -14.39
C ASP A 272 -3.33 12.01 -13.30
N ILE A 273 -3.23 11.53 -12.06
CA ILE A 273 -2.96 12.37 -10.90
C ILE A 273 -1.64 11.95 -10.29
N ILE A 274 -0.76 12.91 -10.04
CA ILE A 274 0.51 12.67 -9.36
C ILE A 274 0.51 13.36 -8.02
N ILE A 275 0.68 12.57 -6.96
CA ILE A 275 0.81 13.02 -5.58
C ILE A 275 2.28 12.89 -5.18
N MET A 276 2.95 14.01 -4.91
CA MET A 276 4.39 14.05 -4.64
C MET A 276 4.80 15.05 -3.54
N PRO A 277 5.96 14.90 -2.89
CA PRO A 277 6.38 15.75 -1.77
C PRO A 277 6.56 17.21 -2.20
N SER A 278 7.22 17.42 -3.33
CA SER A 278 7.47 18.74 -3.92
C SER A 278 7.27 18.66 -5.43
N GLY A 279 6.71 19.72 -6.02
CA GLY A 279 6.69 19.92 -7.47
C GLY A 279 7.97 20.60 -7.97
N LYS A 280 7.86 21.43 -9.01
CA LYS A 280 8.98 22.19 -9.60
C LYS A 280 9.61 23.24 -8.65
N HIS A 281 8.99 23.53 -7.50
CA HIS A 281 9.44 24.59 -6.58
C HIS A 281 10.63 24.19 -5.69
N ASP A 282 11.59 25.12 -5.59
CA ASP A 282 12.87 24.98 -4.92
C ASP A 282 12.78 25.35 -3.43
N ALA A 283 12.35 24.40 -2.59
CA ALA A 283 12.65 24.49 -1.17
C ALA A 283 14.08 23.97 -0.94
N LYS A 284 14.96 24.78 -0.33
CA LYS A 284 16.38 24.50 -0.02
C LYS A 284 16.66 23.13 0.62
N TYR A 285 15.64 22.49 1.21
CA TYR A 285 15.76 21.21 1.91
C TYR A 285 15.12 20.01 1.18
N LEU A 286 14.54 20.21 -0.01
CA LEU A 286 13.80 19.18 -0.75
C LEU A 286 14.43 18.79 -2.09
N HIS A 287 15.72 19.06 -2.30
CA HIS A 287 16.41 18.76 -3.57
C HIS A 287 16.24 17.30 -4.03
N LYS A 288 16.26 16.34 -3.10
CA LYS A 288 16.03 14.91 -3.39
C LYS A 288 14.60 14.53 -3.81
N PHE A 289 13.66 15.47 -3.74
CA PHE A 289 12.26 15.27 -4.12
C PHE A 289 11.86 16.08 -5.36
N ARG A 290 12.83 16.63 -6.10
CA ARG A 290 12.58 17.53 -7.24
C ARG A 290 12.20 16.77 -8.50
N TRP A 291 11.01 16.18 -8.57
CA TRP A 291 10.52 15.48 -9.76
C TRP A 291 10.35 16.42 -10.97
N GLN A 292 10.81 15.98 -12.14
CA GLN A 292 10.59 16.59 -13.44
C GLN A 292 9.60 15.73 -14.22
N ILE A 293 8.31 15.95 -13.97
CA ILE A 293 7.23 15.32 -14.71
C ILE A 293 6.87 16.18 -15.93
N LYS A 294 6.67 15.52 -17.08
CA LYS A 294 6.10 16.15 -18.28
C LYS A 294 4.75 16.81 -17.97
N ASP A 295 4.45 17.89 -18.70
CA ASP A 295 3.18 18.60 -18.53
C ASP A 295 2.00 17.72 -19.01
N GLY A 296 0.85 17.86 -18.34
CA GLY A 296 -0.34 17.06 -18.62
C GLY A 296 -1.03 16.57 -17.34
N PRO A 297 -0.42 15.64 -16.58
CA PRO A 297 -1.04 15.09 -15.36
C PRO A 297 -1.35 16.16 -14.32
N THR A 298 -2.40 15.93 -13.53
CA THR A 298 -2.74 16.81 -12.40
C THR A 298 -1.78 16.58 -11.24
N ILE A 299 -1.00 17.60 -10.87
CA ILE A 299 -0.02 17.51 -9.77
C ILE A 299 -0.63 17.98 -8.45
N LYS A 300 -0.55 17.15 -7.42
CA LYS A 300 -0.94 17.47 -6.03
C LYS A 300 0.28 17.33 -5.11
N THR A 301 0.67 18.40 -4.42
CA THR A 301 1.86 18.38 -3.56
C THR A 301 1.54 18.27 -2.07
N PHE A 302 2.47 17.73 -1.28
CA PHE A 302 2.39 17.68 0.19
C PHE A 302 3.66 18.23 0.85
N ILE A 303 4.00 19.47 0.49
CA ILE A 303 5.25 20.15 0.88
C ILE A 303 5.43 20.19 2.40
N MET A 304 4.42 20.64 3.15
CA MET A 304 4.55 20.82 4.61
C MET A 304 4.93 19.53 5.35
N PRO A 305 4.23 18.40 5.17
CA PRO A 305 4.67 17.12 5.72
C PRO A 305 6.09 16.70 5.29
N ALA A 306 6.48 16.96 4.05
CA ALA A 306 7.80 16.59 3.53
C ALA A 306 8.95 17.42 4.16
N VAL A 307 8.73 18.73 4.31
CA VAL A 307 9.64 19.64 5.02
C VAL A 307 9.75 19.24 6.48
N GLN A 308 8.62 19.03 7.16
CA GLN A 308 8.59 18.56 8.54
C GLN A 308 9.38 17.26 8.71
N ARG A 309 9.15 16.26 7.84
CA ARG A 309 9.89 14.99 7.87
C ARG A 309 11.40 15.21 7.73
N THR A 310 11.82 16.09 6.82
CA THR A 310 13.24 16.39 6.60
C THR A 310 13.87 17.06 7.81
N ILE A 311 13.21 18.05 8.41
CA ILE A 311 13.70 18.75 9.61
C ILE A 311 13.78 17.78 10.80
N TRP A 312 12.71 17.04 11.07
CA TRP A 312 12.66 16.10 12.19
C TRP A 312 13.73 15.01 12.07
N ARG A 313 14.02 14.51 10.87
CA ARG A 313 15.13 13.56 10.65
C ARG A 313 16.48 14.13 11.07
N HIS A 314 16.76 15.39 10.75
CA HIS A 314 18.01 16.05 11.17
C HIS A 314 18.05 16.26 12.69
N ILE A 315 16.93 16.67 13.30
CA ILE A 315 16.82 16.83 14.76
C ILE A 315 17.04 15.48 15.46
N TYR A 316 16.38 14.41 15.00
CA TYR A 316 16.54 13.09 15.60
C TYR A 316 17.95 12.53 15.46
N ALA A 317 18.63 12.79 14.34
CA ALA A 317 20.04 12.46 14.19
C ALA A 317 20.91 13.18 15.23
N LYS A 318 20.68 14.48 15.47
CA LYS A 318 21.39 15.24 16.52
C LYS A 318 21.07 14.77 17.93
N MET A 319 19.85 14.29 18.17
CA MET A 319 19.43 13.75 19.47
C MET A 319 19.88 12.30 19.72
N ASN A 320 20.73 11.73 18.86
CA ASN A 320 21.18 10.34 18.91
C ASN A 320 20.03 9.32 18.99
N ARG A 321 18.90 9.64 18.33
CA ARG A 321 17.75 8.73 18.22
C ARG A 321 17.84 7.93 16.93
N ASN A 322 17.27 6.73 16.93
CA ASN A 322 17.17 5.91 15.72
C ASN A 322 16.37 6.66 14.62
N VAL A 323 17.10 7.08 13.58
CA VAL A 323 16.59 7.87 12.46
C VAL A 323 15.64 7.05 11.58
N PHE A 324 15.88 5.75 11.44
CA PHE A 324 15.05 4.87 10.63
C PHE A 324 13.68 4.66 11.25
N ALA A 325 13.63 4.27 12.54
CA ALA A 325 12.39 4.14 13.29
C ALA A 325 11.57 5.45 13.29
N SER A 326 12.26 6.58 13.40
CA SER A 326 11.63 7.91 13.32
C SER A 326 11.09 8.21 11.92
N SER A 327 11.78 7.76 10.86
CA SER A 327 11.33 7.91 9.47
C SER A 327 10.06 7.10 9.22
N LEU A 328 9.97 5.86 9.73
CA LEU A 328 8.76 5.04 9.63
C LEU A 328 7.52 5.73 10.24
N LYS A 329 7.68 6.39 11.40
CA LYS A 329 6.60 7.16 12.04
C LYS A 329 6.14 8.33 11.16
N LEU A 330 7.08 9.03 10.53
CA LEU A 330 6.78 10.17 9.65
C LEU A 330 6.14 9.72 8.34
N ASP A 331 6.60 8.60 7.76
CA ASP A 331 6.04 8.00 6.56
C ASP A 331 4.60 7.54 6.79
N ARG A 332 4.27 6.97 7.96
CA ARG A 332 2.89 6.67 8.37
C ARG A 332 1.99 7.91 8.34
N LEU A 333 2.46 9.03 8.90
CA LEU A 333 1.69 10.28 8.92
C LEU A 333 1.46 10.84 7.52
N ILE A 334 2.46 10.74 6.64
CA ILE A 334 2.36 11.15 5.24
C ILE A 334 1.36 10.26 4.50
N ALA A 335 1.50 8.93 4.62
CA ALA A 335 0.61 7.95 4.00
C ALA A 335 -0.86 8.19 4.39
N LYS A 336 -1.14 8.42 5.67
CA LYS A 336 -2.50 8.75 6.14
C LYS A 336 -3.07 10.02 5.53
N LYS A 337 -2.25 11.05 5.32
CA LYS A 337 -2.67 12.29 4.63
C LYS A 337 -2.89 12.07 3.14
N ILE A 338 -2.04 11.27 2.50
CA ILE A 338 -2.15 10.93 1.07
C ILE A 338 -3.38 10.07 0.81
N ALA A 339 -3.65 9.06 1.64
CA ALA A 339 -4.79 8.16 1.50
C ALA A 339 -6.12 8.93 1.34
N LYS A 340 -6.29 10.02 2.11
CA LYS A 340 -7.47 10.90 2.05
C LYS A 340 -7.56 11.75 0.78
N ARG A 341 -6.46 11.94 0.05
CA ARG A 341 -6.40 12.76 -1.17
C ARG A 341 -6.57 11.95 -2.45
N ILE A 342 -6.46 10.63 -2.36
CA ILE A 342 -6.62 9.73 -3.50
C ILE A 342 -8.13 9.62 -3.81
N PRO A 343 -8.57 10.01 -5.02
CA PRO A 343 -9.97 9.90 -5.40
C PRO A 343 -10.47 8.47 -5.28
N TYR A 344 -11.71 8.28 -4.81
CA TYR A 344 -12.25 6.94 -4.63
C TYR A 344 -12.42 6.19 -5.95
N ASN A 345 -12.65 6.91 -7.06
CA ASN A 345 -12.76 6.40 -8.42
C ASN A 345 -11.41 6.06 -9.09
N ALA A 346 -10.28 6.27 -8.41
CA ALA A 346 -8.99 5.76 -8.86
C ALA A 346 -8.97 4.23 -8.69
N THR A 347 -8.84 3.49 -9.79
CA THR A 347 -8.77 2.02 -9.80
C THR A 347 -7.35 1.49 -9.99
N GLN A 348 -6.43 2.34 -10.47
CA GLN A 348 -5.01 2.04 -10.68
C GLN A 348 -4.13 2.96 -9.83
N LEU A 349 -3.13 2.39 -9.16
CA LEU A 349 -2.15 3.16 -8.39
C LEU A 349 -0.72 2.77 -8.76
N VAL A 350 0.22 3.70 -8.63
CA VAL A 350 1.67 3.42 -8.64
C VAL A 350 2.26 4.04 -7.38
N VAL A 351 2.87 3.24 -6.52
CA VAL A 351 3.17 3.67 -5.14
C VAL A 351 4.66 3.50 -4.80
N ALA A 352 5.25 4.52 -4.19
CA ALA A 352 6.58 4.46 -3.60
C ALA A 352 6.63 3.47 -2.42
N GLN A 353 7.59 2.54 -2.44
CA GLN A 353 7.69 1.45 -1.48
C GLN A 353 7.65 1.86 -0.01
N ASN A 354 8.29 2.98 0.38
CA ASN A 354 8.35 3.38 1.79
C ASN A 354 6.97 3.76 2.39
N LEU A 355 6.02 4.17 1.54
CA LEU A 355 4.64 4.48 1.96
C LEU A 355 3.72 3.25 1.91
N LEU A 356 4.13 2.20 1.20
CA LEU A 356 3.34 1.00 0.92
C LEU A 356 2.72 0.34 2.16
N PRO A 357 3.48 -0.02 3.23
CA PRO A 357 2.91 -0.70 4.38
C PRO A 357 1.84 0.15 5.09
N PHE A 358 2.03 1.47 5.14
CA PHE A 358 1.10 2.36 5.81
C PHE A 358 -0.16 2.61 4.98
N LEU A 359 -0.04 2.65 3.65
CA LEU A 359 -1.21 2.72 2.75
C LEU A 359 -2.03 1.42 2.79
N GLN A 360 -1.37 0.27 2.98
CA GLN A 360 -2.03 -1.01 3.23
C GLN A 360 -2.78 -0.99 4.57
N GLN A 361 -2.19 -0.44 5.64
CA GLN A 361 -2.85 -0.29 6.95
C GLN A 361 -4.08 0.63 6.89
N GLU A 362 -4.05 1.65 6.03
CA GLU A 362 -5.21 2.52 5.76
C GLU A 362 -6.26 1.84 4.84
N GLY A 363 -6.06 0.57 4.45
CA GLY A 363 -6.99 -0.19 3.62
C GLY A 363 -7.08 0.27 2.16
N LEU A 364 -6.17 1.13 1.72
CA LEU A 364 -6.27 1.89 0.47
C LEU A 364 -6.43 1.02 -0.79
N PHE A 365 -5.80 -0.15 -0.80
CA PHE A 365 -5.68 -1.02 -1.97
C PHE A 365 -6.93 -1.86 -2.26
N GLY A 366 -7.88 -1.94 -1.33
CA GLY A 366 -9.08 -2.74 -1.53
C GLY A 366 -9.90 -2.30 -2.74
N GLY A 367 -10.10 -3.17 -3.73
CA GLY A 367 -10.74 -2.83 -5.00
C GLY A 367 -9.86 -2.01 -5.94
N ARG A 368 -8.54 -2.01 -5.79
CA ARG A 368 -7.61 -1.32 -6.70
C ARG A 368 -6.52 -2.26 -7.14
N ARG A 369 -6.06 -2.08 -8.38
CA ARG A 369 -4.79 -2.63 -8.83
C ARG A 369 -3.68 -1.62 -8.57
N TYR A 370 -2.47 -2.09 -8.34
CA TYR A 370 -1.35 -1.20 -8.07
C TYR A 370 -0.01 -1.82 -8.38
N ASN A 371 0.92 -0.94 -8.77
CA ASN A 371 2.32 -1.24 -8.97
C ASN A 371 3.17 -0.54 -7.90
N VAL A 372 4.35 -1.09 -7.62
CA VAL A 372 5.24 -0.57 -6.58
C VAL A 372 6.57 -0.12 -7.19
N LEU A 373 6.96 1.13 -6.93
CA LEU A 373 8.30 1.64 -7.20
C LEU A 373 9.22 1.22 -6.05
N MET A 374 10.03 0.19 -6.28
CA MET A 374 10.73 -0.55 -5.22
C MET A 374 12.22 -0.22 -5.17
N THR A 375 12.65 0.46 -4.11
CA THR A 375 14.00 1.00 -3.95
C THR A 375 14.91 0.13 -3.10
N ARG A 376 14.34 -0.70 -2.21
CA ARG A 376 15.10 -1.58 -1.31
C ARG A 376 14.48 -2.96 -1.25
N LEU A 377 15.23 -3.94 -0.76
CA LEU A 377 14.68 -5.25 -0.42
C LEU A 377 13.47 -5.12 0.54
N PRO A 378 12.53 -6.09 0.51
CA PRO A 378 11.47 -6.15 1.52
C PRO A 378 12.08 -6.16 2.93
N LEU A 379 11.35 -5.61 3.90
CA LEU A 379 11.83 -5.46 5.28
C LEU A 379 12.27 -6.80 5.89
N THR A 380 11.58 -7.91 5.58
CA THR A 380 11.98 -9.26 5.98
C THR A 380 13.39 -9.61 5.52
N TYR A 381 13.62 -9.60 4.20
CA TYR A 381 14.93 -9.91 3.61
C TYR A 381 16.03 -8.96 4.08
N LEU A 382 15.69 -7.68 4.25
CA LEU A 382 16.58 -6.68 4.80
C LEU A 382 16.96 -7.00 6.25
N HIS A 383 15.99 -7.38 7.09
CA HIS A 383 16.24 -7.80 8.46
C HIS A 383 17.10 -9.07 8.51
N ASP A 384 16.82 -10.06 7.68
CA ASP A 384 17.62 -11.29 7.62
C ASP A 384 19.06 -11.00 7.23
N ARG A 385 19.27 -10.09 6.27
CA ARG A 385 20.61 -9.64 5.90
C ARG A 385 21.34 -8.94 7.04
N LEU A 386 20.65 -8.06 7.76
CA LEU A 386 21.23 -7.40 8.93
C LEU A 386 21.51 -8.39 10.06
N ASN A 387 20.72 -9.46 10.21
CA ASN A 387 20.99 -10.54 11.16
C ASN A 387 22.27 -11.29 10.80
N ILE A 388 22.50 -11.56 9.51
CA ILE A 388 23.75 -12.18 9.03
C ILE A 388 24.95 -11.25 9.32
N ALA A 389 24.84 -9.96 8.99
CA ALA A 389 25.89 -8.99 9.28
C ALA A 389 26.18 -8.89 10.78
N HIS A 390 25.14 -8.94 11.63
CA HIS A 390 25.29 -8.88 13.09
C HIS A 390 25.98 -10.13 13.65
N LYS A 391 25.77 -11.31 13.06
CA LYS A 391 26.52 -12.52 13.44
C LYS A 391 28.02 -12.38 13.15
N LEU A 392 28.39 -11.70 12.06
CA LEU A 392 29.79 -11.43 11.71
C LEU A 392 30.41 -10.33 12.59
N TYR A 393 29.61 -9.33 12.98
CA TYR A 393 30.06 -8.17 13.75
C TYR A 393 29.14 -7.89 14.95
N PRO A 394 29.12 -8.75 15.98
CA PRO A 394 28.21 -8.63 17.12
C PRO A 394 28.44 -7.36 17.96
N GLN A 395 29.64 -6.76 17.88
CA GLN A 395 29.99 -5.50 18.53
C GLN A 395 29.33 -4.26 17.92
N SER A 396 28.75 -4.39 16.72
CA SER A 396 28.25 -3.25 15.93
C SER A 396 26.88 -2.79 16.40
N LYS A 397 26.81 -1.60 16.99
CA LYS A 397 25.54 -0.99 17.44
C LYS A 397 24.67 -0.49 16.27
N THR A 398 25.26 -0.14 15.13
CA THR A 398 24.49 0.49 14.03
C THR A 398 23.70 -0.52 13.15
N LEU A 399 23.88 -1.82 13.37
CA LEU A 399 23.14 -2.88 12.66
C LEU A 399 21.71 -3.04 13.19
N ASP A 400 21.47 -2.64 14.45
CA ASP A 400 20.16 -2.71 15.08
C ASP A 400 19.27 -1.51 14.73
N ASP A 401 19.86 -0.44 14.20
CA ASP A 401 19.14 0.79 13.90
C ASP A 401 18.14 0.66 12.74
N PHE A 402 18.33 -0.28 11.83
CA PHE A 402 17.60 -0.35 10.56
C PHE A 402 16.51 -1.43 10.55
N ARG A 403 15.74 -1.49 11.64
CA ARG A 403 14.68 -2.48 11.90
C ARG A 403 13.28 -1.86 11.98
N ALA A 404 12.30 -2.57 11.45
CA ALA A 404 10.87 -2.22 11.54
C ALA A 404 10.13 -3.23 12.43
N ASN A 405 9.05 -2.78 13.07
CA ASN A 405 8.18 -3.65 13.86
C ASN A 405 7.40 -4.63 12.97
N ASP A 406 7.03 -5.79 13.52
CA ASP A 406 6.36 -6.87 12.80
C ASP A 406 5.09 -6.43 12.06
N ASP A 407 4.24 -5.59 12.66
CA ASP A 407 3.05 -5.05 12.00
C ASP A 407 3.35 -4.35 10.66
N ILE A 408 4.48 -3.63 10.59
CA ILE A 408 4.90 -2.91 9.38
C ILE A 408 5.45 -3.91 8.36
N VAL A 409 6.21 -4.89 8.84
CA VAL A 409 6.77 -5.96 8.02
C VAL A 409 5.65 -6.78 7.37
N GLU A 410 4.69 -7.26 8.15
CA GLU A 410 3.53 -8.02 7.66
C GLU A 410 2.69 -7.20 6.67
N SER A 411 2.48 -5.92 6.97
CA SER A 411 1.76 -5.00 6.06
C SER A 411 2.49 -4.82 4.73
N GLU A 412 3.83 -4.74 4.75
CA GLU A 412 4.62 -4.64 3.53
C GLU A 412 4.58 -5.95 2.73
N ILE A 413 4.74 -7.11 3.38
CA ILE A 413 4.66 -8.42 2.72
C ILE A 413 3.31 -8.58 2.02
N LEU A 414 2.21 -8.30 2.74
CA LEU A 414 0.87 -8.42 2.19
C LEU A 414 0.67 -7.53 0.95
N ALA A 415 1.16 -6.28 1.04
CA ALA A 415 1.05 -5.34 -0.06
C ALA A 415 1.95 -5.71 -1.25
N LEU A 416 3.18 -6.16 -1.02
CA LEU A 416 4.09 -6.60 -2.09
C LEU A 416 3.57 -7.85 -2.79
N ASN A 417 3.02 -8.82 -2.06
CA ASN A 417 2.46 -10.05 -2.63
C ASN A 417 1.29 -9.75 -3.59
N ARG A 418 0.46 -8.75 -3.25
CA ARG A 418 -0.72 -8.33 -4.03
C ARG A 418 -0.45 -7.32 -5.14
N ALA A 419 0.73 -6.69 -5.17
CA ALA A 419 1.10 -5.78 -6.24
C ALA A 419 1.11 -6.51 -7.60
N GLU A 420 0.58 -5.85 -8.63
CA GLU A 420 0.53 -6.37 -10.01
C GLU A 420 1.93 -6.39 -10.62
N HIS A 421 2.69 -5.29 -10.45
CA HIS A 421 4.08 -5.21 -10.84
C HIS A 421 5.00 -4.59 -9.79
N ILE A 422 6.25 -5.07 -9.76
CA ILE A 422 7.36 -4.48 -9.01
C ILE A 422 8.30 -3.78 -9.99
N ILE A 423 8.42 -2.46 -9.87
CA ILE A 423 9.23 -1.64 -10.78
C ILE A 423 10.52 -1.28 -10.07
N THR A 424 11.66 -1.69 -10.61
CA THR A 424 12.96 -1.44 -9.98
C THR A 424 14.11 -1.53 -10.99
N PRO A 425 15.17 -0.72 -10.83
CA PRO A 425 16.44 -0.96 -11.52
C PRO A 425 17.34 -1.94 -10.77
N HIS A 426 17.05 -2.28 -9.51
CA HIS A 426 17.92 -3.09 -8.65
C HIS A 426 17.90 -4.57 -9.04
N GLU A 427 19.07 -5.18 -9.25
CA GLU A 427 19.20 -6.58 -9.72
C GLU A 427 18.58 -7.59 -8.77
N GLU A 428 19.01 -7.58 -7.51
CA GLU A 428 18.52 -8.54 -6.53
C GLU A 428 17.01 -8.44 -6.25
N ILE A 429 16.43 -7.23 -6.32
CA ILE A 429 14.97 -7.05 -6.19
C ILE A 429 14.28 -7.65 -7.41
N ALA A 430 14.85 -7.46 -8.61
CA ALA A 430 14.28 -7.99 -9.83
C ALA A 430 14.27 -9.52 -9.87
N GLU A 431 15.34 -10.15 -9.38
CA GLU A 431 15.43 -11.60 -9.22
C GLU A 431 14.38 -12.12 -8.24
N LEU A 432 14.19 -11.43 -7.10
CA LEU A 432 13.22 -11.82 -6.07
C LEU A 432 11.76 -11.78 -6.56
N PHE A 433 11.44 -10.89 -7.51
CA PHE A 433 10.11 -10.73 -8.07
C PHE A 433 10.05 -11.04 -9.58
N ASN A 434 10.86 -12.00 -10.03
CA ASN A 434 11.03 -12.34 -11.45
C ASN A 434 9.72 -12.55 -12.22
N ASN A 435 8.66 -13.04 -11.56
CA ASN A 435 7.36 -13.32 -12.15
C ASN A 435 6.50 -12.07 -12.41
N LYS A 436 6.87 -10.92 -11.84
CA LYS A 436 6.10 -9.66 -11.96
C LYS A 436 6.93 -8.39 -11.97
N VAL A 437 8.23 -8.50 -12.25
CA VAL A 437 9.13 -7.36 -12.28
C VAL A 437 9.01 -6.59 -13.60
N ILE A 438 8.99 -5.26 -13.51
CA ILE A 438 9.32 -4.35 -14.61
C ILE A 438 10.73 -3.85 -14.34
N LYS A 439 11.70 -4.49 -14.99
CA LYS A 439 13.12 -4.19 -14.80
C LYS A 439 13.49 -2.90 -15.53
N LEU A 440 13.94 -1.91 -14.77
CA LEU A 440 14.48 -0.67 -15.31
C LEU A 440 16.00 -0.77 -15.49
N LYS A 441 16.55 0.06 -16.37
CA LYS A 441 18.00 0.25 -16.49
C LYS A 441 18.45 1.33 -15.53
N TRP A 442 19.60 1.14 -14.86
CA TRP A 442 20.23 2.20 -14.08
C TRP A 442 20.60 3.37 -15.00
N ALA A 443 20.32 4.59 -14.56
CA ALA A 443 20.71 5.78 -15.28
C ALA A 443 22.20 6.07 -15.05
N HIS A 444 22.97 6.13 -16.14
CA HIS A 444 24.36 6.56 -16.13
C HIS A 444 24.47 8.05 -16.36
N SER A 445 25.56 8.65 -15.89
CA SER A 445 25.86 10.06 -16.16
C SER A 445 26.72 10.17 -17.42
N ASP A 446 26.44 11.15 -18.26
CA ASP A 446 27.25 11.50 -19.42
C ASP A 446 28.45 12.33 -18.96
N ILE A 447 29.47 11.65 -18.42
CA ILE A 447 30.69 12.26 -17.89
C ILE A 447 31.88 11.68 -18.67
N PRO A 448 32.89 12.49 -19.03
CA PRO A 448 34.09 11.99 -19.68
C PRO A 448 34.79 10.90 -18.86
N ALA A 449 35.34 9.90 -19.56
CA ALA A 449 36.19 8.90 -18.94
C ALA A 449 37.43 9.58 -18.32
N LYS A 450 37.83 9.12 -17.13
CA LYS A 450 39.07 9.54 -16.49
C LYS A 450 40.18 8.55 -16.82
N GLU A 451 41.42 9.04 -16.82
CA GLU A 451 42.59 8.18 -17.00
C GLU A 451 42.72 7.22 -15.81
N LYS A 452 43.15 5.99 -16.11
CA LYS A 452 43.36 4.98 -15.07
C LYS A 452 44.62 5.32 -14.28
N ILE A 453 44.43 5.63 -13.00
CA ILE A 453 45.52 5.97 -12.09
C ILE A 453 46.02 4.70 -11.42
N ARG A 454 47.34 4.51 -11.38
CA ARG A 454 47.98 3.45 -10.58
C ARG A 454 48.25 3.99 -9.17
N GLY A 455 47.92 3.21 -8.15
CA GLY A 455 48.17 3.57 -6.76
C GLY A 455 47.30 2.79 -5.77
N ASN A 456 47.49 3.06 -4.48
CA ASN A 456 46.76 2.42 -3.38
C ASN A 456 45.66 3.32 -2.79
N LYS A 457 45.32 4.43 -3.46
CA LYS A 457 44.27 5.36 -3.02
C LYS A 457 42.91 4.85 -3.49
N VAL A 458 42.08 4.45 -2.53
CA VAL A 458 40.80 3.76 -2.73
C VAL A 458 39.64 4.59 -2.18
N LEU A 459 38.55 4.67 -2.93
CA LEU A 459 37.32 5.31 -2.48
C LEU A 459 36.40 4.28 -1.81
N PHE A 460 36.02 4.56 -0.57
CA PHE A 460 34.90 3.93 0.12
C PHE A 460 33.68 4.86 0.06
N PRO A 461 32.67 4.60 -0.79
CA PRO A 461 31.63 5.57 -1.13
C PRO A 461 30.48 5.61 -0.10
N ALA A 462 30.78 5.48 1.19
CA ALA A 462 29.79 5.48 2.26
C ALA A 462 30.31 5.99 3.60
N SER A 463 29.40 6.09 4.57
CA SER A 463 29.71 6.29 5.99
C SER A 463 30.39 5.05 6.58
N GLY A 464 31.23 5.25 7.60
CA GLY A 464 31.93 4.20 8.35
C GLY A 464 31.02 3.41 9.29
N VAL A 465 29.94 2.83 8.76
CA VAL A 465 28.97 1.99 9.47
C VAL A 465 28.93 0.57 8.91
N ALA A 466 28.64 -0.42 9.75
CA ALA A 466 28.76 -1.84 9.47
C ALA A 466 27.89 -2.30 8.29
N ARG A 467 26.63 -1.87 8.22
CA ARG A 467 25.74 -2.20 7.09
C ARG A 467 26.25 -1.71 5.73
N LYS A 468 27.21 -0.80 5.72
CA LYS A 468 27.89 -0.26 4.53
C LYS A 468 29.23 -0.95 4.24
N GLY A 469 29.64 -1.93 5.04
CA GLY A 469 30.89 -2.67 4.86
C GLY A 469 32.10 -2.04 5.54
N ALA A 470 31.89 -1.20 6.57
CA ALA A 470 32.96 -0.44 7.19
C ALA A 470 34.03 -1.30 7.87
N PHE A 471 33.65 -2.45 8.43
CA PHE A 471 34.61 -3.36 9.06
C PHE A 471 35.51 -4.04 8.02
N GLU A 472 34.93 -4.50 6.92
CA GLU A 472 35.64 -5.13 5.82
C GLU A 472 36.63 -4.16 5.17
N ILE A 473 36.18 -2.94 4.85
CA ILE A 473 37.07 -1.96 4.20
C ILE A 473 38.17 -1.48 5.16
N LYS A 474 37.88 -1.35 6.47
CA LYS A 474 38.91 -1.05 7.49
C LYS A 474 39.96 -2.16 7.50
N ARG A 475 39.54 -3.42 7.57
CA ARG A 475 40.42 -4.58 7.58
C ARG A 475 41.27 -4.64 6.32
N LEU A 476 40.67 -4.46 5.13
CA LEU A 476 41.39 -4.40 3.85
C LEU A 476 42.44 -3.30 3.81
N ALA A 477 42.10 -2.11 4.32
CA ALA A 477 43.03 -0.99 4.27
C ALA A 477 44.28 -1.22 5.10
N ILE A 478 44.16 -1.93 6.22
CA ILE A 478 45.30 -2.34 7.04
C ILE A 478 46.08 -3.46 6.33
N GLU A 479 45.40 -4.53 5.90
CA GLU A 479 46.06 -5.71 5.30
C GLU A 479 46.80 -5.39 3.99
N LEU A 480 46.31 -4.43 3.19
CA LEU A 480 46.84 -4.09 1.87
C LEU A 480 47.49 -2.69 1.83
N ASP A 481 47.70 -2.08 3.00
CA ASP A 481 48.31 -0.75 3.15
C ASP A 481 47.64 0.33 2.25
N LEU A 482 46.30 0.37 2.24
CA LEU A 482 45.53 1.28 1.38
C LEU A 482 45.38 2.66 2.02
N THR A 483 45.27 3.68 1.16
CA THR A 483 44.83 5.03 1.56
C THR A 483 43.36 5.19 1.22
N LEU A 484 42.49 5.35 2.22
CA LEU A 484 41.04 5.45 2.00
C LEU A 484 40.58 6.90 1.88
N VAL A 485 39.67 7.15 0.93
CA VAL A 485 38.79 8.32 0.91
C VAL A 485 37.40 7.87 1.33
N VAL A 486 36.83 8.49 2.38
CA VAL A 486 35.53 8.12 2.96
C VAL A 486 34.55 9.29 2.78
N THR A 487 33.36 9.04 2.23
CA THR A 487 32.42 10.12 1.86
C THR A 487 31.36 10.43 2.92
N GLY A 488 31.08 9.50 3.83
CA GLY A 488 30.00 9.65 4.80
C GLY A 488 30.48 10.03 6.20
N GLY A 489 29.75 10.93 6.86
CA GLY A 489 30.12 11.44 8.20
C GLY A 489 29.66 10.58 9.39
N ALA A 490 28.81 9.58 9.17
CA ALA A 490 28.40 8.67 10.26
C ALA A 490 29.46 7.58 10.49
N MET A 491 29.63 7.14 11.73
CA MET A 491 30.63 6.14 12.12
C MET A 491 30.05 5.17 13.17
N GLU A 492 30.61 3.97 13.26
CA GLU A 492 30.29 2.99 14.31
C GLU A 492 30.51 3.55 15.72
N HIS A 493 31.65 4.21 15.92
CA HIS A 493 32.03 4.88 17.15
C HIS A 493 33.13 5.91 16.86
N ILE A 494 33.40 6.79 17.82
CA ILE A 494 34.51 7.74 17.77
C ILE A 494 35.82 6.95 17.72
N GLY A 495 36.74 7.32 16.83
CA GLY A 495 38.01 6.59 16.66
C GLY A 495 37.92 5.36 15.75
N PHE A 496 36.77 5.10 15.10
CA PHE A 496 36.59 3.91 14.27
C PHE A 496 37.69 3.71 13.20
N TRP A 497 38.22 4.78 12.62
CA TRP A 497 39.26 4.72 11.57
C TRP A 497 40.70 4.74 12.10
N GLU A 498 40.93 4.67 13.40
CA GLU A 498 42.27 4.56 13.96
C GLU A 498 43.03 3.36 13.36
N GLY A 499 44.28 3.61 12.98
CA GLY A 499 45.15 2.64 12.28
C GLY A 499 45.01 2.60 10.76
N VAL A 500 44.12 3.41 10.15
CA VAL A 500 43.95 3.47 8.69
C VAL A 500 44.38 4.84 8.15
N ARG A 501 45.08 4.85 7.01
CA ARG A 501 45.43 6.09 6.29
C ARG A 501 44.18 6.65 5.63
N ILE A 502 43.65 7.75 6.15
CA ILE A 502 42.51 8.48 5.58
C ILE A 502 43.01 9.72 4.83
N ALA A 503 42.62 9.87 3.57
CA ALA A 503 42.88 11.05 2.76
C ALA A 503 41.61 11.91 2.65
N ALA A 504 41.81 13.24 2.56
CA ALA A 504 40.73 14.15 2.22
C ALA A 504 40.28 13.93 0.75
N PRO A 505 38.98 14.09 0.44
CA PRO A 505 38.52 14.06 -0.94
C PRO A 505 39.12 15.22 -1.73
N ALA A 506 39.43 14.98 -3.00
CA ALA A 506 39.84 16.04 -3.94
C ALA A 506 38.64 16.94 -4.32
N ASN A 507 38.89 17.95 -5.16
CA ASN A 507 37.84 18.87 -5.64
C ASN A 507 36.70 18.13 -6.36
N ASP A 508 37.01 17.19 -7.28
CA ASP A 508 36.07 16.13 -7.65
C ASP A 508 36.42 14.86 -6.88
N LEU A 509 35.42 14.28 -6.23
CA LEU A 509 35.54 13.08 -5.39
C LEU A 509 36.26 11.92 -6.08
N LEU A 510 36.12 11.82 -7.40
CA LEU A 510 36.67 10.73 -8.20
C LEU A 510 38.08 11.02 -8.76
N ASP A 511 38.64 12.20 -8.48
CA ASP A 511 40.03 12.50 -8.86
C ASP A 511 41.02 11.73 -7.99
N ASP A 512 42.12 11.28 -8.59
CA ASP A 512 43.19 10.52 -7.92
C ASP A 512 42.72 9.23 -7.23
N ILE A 513 41.61 8.64 -7.67
CA ILE A 513 41.09 7.37 -7.15
C ILE A 513 41.49 6.24 -8.10
N ALA A 514 42.28 5.29 -7.59
CA ALA A 514 42.70 4.12 -8.37
C ALA A 514 41.59 3.05 -8.46
N LEU A 515 40.78 2.91 -7.40
CA LEU A 515 39.73 1.90 -7.29
C LEU A 515 38.62 2.37 -6.34
N VAL A 516 37.37 2.02 -6.65
CA VAL A 516 36.25 2.14 -5.69
C VAL A 516 35.96 0.77 -5.08
N VAL A 517 35.94 0.67 -3.76
CA VAL A 517 35.62 -0.58 -3.05
C VAL A 517 34.44 -0.35 -2.12
N TYR A 518 33.39 -1.13 -2.29
CA TYR A 518 32.16 -0.98 -1.52
C TYR A 518 31.55 -2.32 -1.08
N PRO A 519 32.03 -2.88 0.04
CA PRO A 519 31.58 -4.19 0.52
C PRO A 519 30.26 -4.11 1.28
N THR A 520 29.23 -3.55 0.66
CA THR A 520 27.97 -3.20 1.32
C THR A 520 27.12 -4.40 1.67
N TYR A 521 26.35 -4.30 2.75
CA TYR A 521 25.22 -5.21 3.01
C TYR A 521 23.90 -4.58 2.57
N VAL A 522 23.81 -3.26 2.59
CA VAL A 522 22.58 -2.54 2.27
C VAL A 522 22.91 -1.30 1.44
N GLU A 523 22.60 -1.37 0.15
CA GLU A 523 22.56 -0.22 -0.74
C GLU A 523 21.24 -0.20 -1.49
N HIS A 524 20.69 1.00 -1.66
CA HIS A 524 19.48 1.21 -2.45
C HIS A 524 19.76 2.18 -3.60
N SER A 525 20.64 3.16 -3.44
CA SER A 525 20.88 4.21 -4.45
C SER A 525 22.40 4.35 -4.70
N PRO A 526 23.02 3.47 -5.49
CA PRO A 526 24.46 3.41 -5.74
C PRO A 526 24.97 4.54 -6.66
N ARG A 527 24.61 5.81 -6.41
CA ARG A 527 24.88 6.95 -7.31
C ARG A 527 26.36 7.26 -7.49
N ILE A 528 27.15 7.18 -6.42
CA ILE A 528 28.61 7.40 -6.50
C ILE A 528 29.27 6.31 -7.34
N ILE A 529 28.78 5.08 -7.24
CA ILE A 529 29.30 3.93 -7.97
C ILE A 529 28.96 4.03 -9.46
N LEU A 530 27.71 4.38 -9.77
CA LEU A 530 27.29 4.66 -11.15
C LEU A 530 28.12 5.78 -11.77
N LYS A 531 28.42 6.84 -11.00
CA LYS A 531 29.34 7.92 -11.45
C LYS A 531 30.74 7.39 -11.71
N ALA A 532 31.29 6.56 -10.82
CA ALA A 532 32.62 5.97 -10.99
C ALA A 532 32.71 5.09 -12.24
N LEU A 533 31.69 4.25 -12.48
CA LEU A 533 31.60 3.41 -13.67
C LEU A 533 31.48 4.25 -14.95
N SER A 534 30.67 5.32 -14.94
CA SER A 534 30.62 6.29 -16.05
C SER A 534 31.98 6.92 -16.35
N CYS A 535 32.81 7.17 -15.32
CA CYS A 535 34.16 7.69 -15.46
C CYS A 535 35.21 6.63 -15.81
N ASN A 536 34.83 5.38 -16.10
CA ASN A 536 35.75 4.26 -16.38
C ASN A 536 36.68 3.89 -15.19
N ILE A 537 36.29 4.23 -13.95
CA ILE A 537 37.04 3.84 -12.74
C ILE A 537 36.59 2.43 -12.33
N PRO A 538 37.53 1.49 -12.06
CA PRO A 538 37.17 0.15 -11.62
C PRO A 538 36.46 0.18 -10.25
N VAL A 539 35.45 -0.67 -10.13
CA VAL A 539 34.63 -0.81 -8.93
C VAL A 539 34.58 -2.26 -8.49
N ILE A 540 34.77 -2.49 -7.20
CA ILE A 540 34.51 -3.78 -6.55
C ILE A 540 33.41 -3.56 -5.51
N THR A 541 32.31 -4.30 -5.63
CA THR A 541 31.16 -4.19 -4.74
C THR A 541 30.51 -5.56 -4.51
N THR A 542 29.50 -5.62 -3.66
CA THR A 542 28.77 -6.86 -3.39
C THR A 542 27.50 -6.96 -4.23
N ASN A 543 26.90 -8.15 -4.30
CA ASN A 543 25.57 -8.36 -4.90
C ASN A 543 24.48 -7.49 -4.23
N ALA A 544 24.64 -7.12 -2.95
CA ALA A 544 23.74 -6.20 -2.25
C ALA A 544 23.74 -4.77 -2.79
N CYS A 545 24.64 -4.43 -3.73
CA CYS A 545 24.66 -3.15 -4.42
C CYS A 545 23.55 -3.03 -5.49
N GLY A 546 23.01 -4.15 -5.97
CA GLY A 546 21.92 -4.16 -6.93
C GLY A 546 22.26 -3.74 -8.36
N LEU A 547 23.55 -3.68 -8.69
CA LEU A 547 24.02 -3.44 -10.06
C LEU A 547 24.14 -4.77 -10.81
N PRO A 548 23.73 -4.84 -12.09
CA PRO A 548 24.00 -5.99 -12.93
C PRO A 548 25.50 -6.08 -13.28
N PRO A 549 26.01 -7.26 -13.65
CA PRO A 549 27.36 -7.41 -14.19
C PRO A 549 27.58 -6.50 -15.40
N GLN A 550 28.70 -5.76 -15.40
CA GLN A 550 29.08 -4.83 -16.48
C GLN A 550 30.60 -4.57 -16.46
N ASN A 551 31.10 -3.90 -17.51
CA ASN A 551 32.51 -3.56 -17.60
C ASN A 551 32.98 -2.72 -16.41
N ASN A 552 34.21 -2.98 -15.95
CA ASN A 552 34.84 -2.34 -14.79
C ASN A 552 34.10 -2.52 -13.46
N LEU A 553 33.14 -3.45 -13.38
CA LEU A 553 32.46 -3.82 -12.16
C LEU A 553 32.76 -5.27 -11.79
N THR A 554 33.41 -5.48 -10.65
CA THR A 554 33.53 -6.79 -10.02
C THR A 554 32.51 -6.91 -8.90
N ILE A 555 31.68 -7.94 -8.97
CA ILE A 555 30.66 -8.23 -7.96
C ILE A 555 31.09 -9.46 -7.16
N VAL A 556 31.25 -9.29 -5.85
CA VAL A 556 31.54 -10.38 -4.91
C VAL A 556 30.31 -10.71 -4.07
N LYS A 557 30.33 -11.87 -3.41
CA LYS A 557 29.25 -12.27 -2.51
C LYS A 557 29.26 -11.40 -1.25
N THR A 558 28.08 -10.95 -0.83
CA THR A 558 27.92 -10.17 0.41
C THR A 558 28.44 -10.94 1.62
N GLY A 559 29.33 -10.34 2.40
CA GLY A 559 29.96 -10.94 3.57
C GLY A 559 31.14 -11.89 3.28
N ASP A 560 31.48 -12.13 2.01
CA ASP A 560 32.65 -12.94 1.63
C ASP A 560 33.92 -12.08 1.58
N TYR A 561 34.62 -12.02 2.71
CA TYR A 561 35.80 -11.19 2.86
C TYR A 561 36.98 -11.67 2.00
N ASP A 562 37.17 -12.98 1.87
CA ASP A 562 38.30 -13.53 1.12
C ASP A 562 38.15 -13.25 -0.38
N GLN A 563 36.95 -13.44 -0.92
CA GLN A 563 36.66 -13.08 -2.31
C GLN A 563 36.87 -11.58 -2.56
N LEU A 564 36.41 -10.74 -1.64
CA LEU A 564 36.61 -9.29 -1.70
C LEU A 564 38.11 -8.93 -1.70
N ARG A 565 38.90 -9.51 -0.79
CA ARG A 565 40.33 -9.25 -0.67
C ARG A 565 41.08 -9.63 -1.93
N GLU A 566 40.83 -10.82 -2.47
CA GLU A 566 41.52 -11.27 -3.68
C GLU A 566 41.12 -10.45 -4.91
N ALA A 567 39.86 -10.01 -5.00
CA ALA A 567 39.43 -9.08 -6.05
C ALA A 567 40.16 -7.73 -5.96
N VAL A 568 40.28 -7.15 -4.76
CA VAL A 568 41.00 -5.87 -4.55
C VAL A 568 42.48 -6.01 -4.86
N LYS A 569 43.12 -7.10 -4.39
CA LYS A 569 44.52 -7.37 -4.71
C LYS A 569 44.74 -7.46 -6.21
N SER A 570 43.88 -8.22 -6.89
CA SER A 570 43.97 -8.42 -8.33
C SER A 570 43.82 -7.09 -9.09
N ALA A 571 42.92 -6.20 -8.64
CA ALA A 571 42.67 -4.93 -9.31
C ALA A 571 43.80 -3.89 -9.13
N LEU A 572 44.48 -3.89 -7.97
CA LEU A 572 45.49 -2.87 -7.62
C LEU A 572 46.93 -3.33 -7.87
N PHE A 573 47.23 -4.62 -7.70
CA PHE A 573 48.60 -5.14 -7.66
C PHE A 573 48.93 -6.17 -8.75
N SER A 574 47.98 -6.51 -9.64
CA SER A 574 48.33 -7.29 -10.84
C SER A 574 49.02 -6.38 -11.86
N ASN A 575 50.21 -6.81 -12.28
CA ASN A 575 51.10 -6.07 -13.20
C ASN A 575 50.50 -5.75 -14.57
#